data_AF-A0A327Y146-F1
#
_entry.id   AF-A0A327Y146-F1
#
_cell.length_a   1.000
_cell.length_b   1.000
_cell.length_c   1.000
_cell.angle_alpha   90.00
_cell.angle_beta   90.00
_cell.angle_gamma   90.00
#
_symmetry.space_group_name_H-M   'P 1'
#
loop_
_entity.id
_entity.type
_entity.pdbx_description
1 polymer ?
#
loop_
_entity_poly.entity_id
_entity_poly.type
_entity_poly.pdbx_seq_one_letter_code
_entity_poly.pdbx_strand_id
1 'polypeptide(L)'
;MSNKSSTSKREIPNILTEKDLLIDIETFVEGNPLANSVEKGHLFTEWILKFLFERSDDEIEFDMELSGSGDNSVDAWFEDGQTLHIIQTKYKKAHNKDAFAGFLSDMERLLSNPYATIGNKQDFDEFCNVLKMYIDDDEEIIDVDGEKRIQLHYVTSSQLTDDFNARVTYCKLSLYFGTKEPFFCTFLQKALSPFLKECAK
;
A
#
# COMPACT_ATOMS: atom_id res chain seq x y z
N MET A 1 5.00 46.62 41.20
CA MET A 1 3.89 45.72 40.81
C MET A 1 4.23 45.18 39.43
N SER A 2 4.66 43.92 39.34
CA SER A 2 5.02 43.27 38.08
C SER A 2 3.96 42.23 37.75
N ASN A 3 3.15 42.49 36.72
CA ASN A 3 2.18 41.53 36.20
C ASN A 3 2.93 40.47 35.37
N LYS A 4 3.03 39.25 35.89
CA LYS A 4 3.40 38.08 35.09
C LYS A 4 2.15 37.58 34.37
N SER A 5 2.13 37.80 33.06
CA SER A 5 1.24 37.13 32.11
C SER A 5 1.50 35.63 32.17
N SER A 6 0.50 34.87 32.62
CA SER A 6 0.50 33.41 32.54
C SER A 6 0.03 32.99 31.16
N THR A 7 0.95 32.79 30.24
CA THR A 7 0.67 32.12 28.96
C THR A 7 0.45 30.64 29.26
N SER A 8 -0.81 30.19 29.26
CA SER A 8 -1.12 28.77 29.29
C SER A 8 -0.61 28.16 27.99
N LYS A 9 0.45 27.35 28.07
CA LYS A 9 0.82 26.45 26.97
C LYS A 9 -0.37 25.52 26.76
N ARG A 10 -1.00 25.57 25.59
CA ARG A 10 -1.90 24.50 25.16
C ARG A 10 -1.04 23.24 25.02
N GLU A 11 -1.32 22.25 25.84
CA GLU A 11 -0.76 20.91 25.68
C GLU A 11 -1.29 20.33 24.36
N ILE A 12 -0.38 19.93 23.48
CA ILE A 12 -0.72 19.22 22.24
C ILE A 12 -0.93 17.76 22.65
N PRO A 13 -2.12 17.16 22.47
CA PRO A 13 -2.29 15.73 22.68
C PRO A 13 -1.49 15.00 21.60
N ASN A 14 -0.46 14.27 22.03
CA ASN A 14 0.63 13.82 21.16
C ASN A 14 0.38 12.44 20.50
N ILE A 15 -0.87 12.05 20.25
CA ILE A 15 -1.23 10.80 19.56
C ILE A 15 -2.53 11.06 18.77
N LEU A 16 -2.47 11.02 17.44
CA LEU A 16 -3.69 10.94 16.61
C LEU A 16 -4.34 9.59 16.86
N THR A 17 -5.63 9.57 17.15
CA THR A 17 -6.38 8.32 17.29
C THR A 17 -6.73 7.75 15.90
N GLU A 18 -7.06 6.46 15.81
CA GLU A 18 -7.62 5.84 14.58
C GLU A 18 -8.78 6.68 14.03
N LYS A 19 -9.63 7.18 14.92
CA LYS A 19 -10.76 8.03 14.55
C LYS A 19 -10.31 9.35 13.93
N ASP A 20 -9.25 9.98 14.43
CA ASP A 20 -8.75 11.25 13.89
C ASP A 20 -8.17 11.05 12.49
N LEU A 21 -7.52 9.92 12.23
CA LEU A 21 -7.00 9.56 10.91
C LEU A 21 -8.11 9.24 9.91
N LEU A 22 -9.13 8.49 10.33
CA LEU A 22 -10.28 8.25 9.47
C LEU A 22 -10.98 9.56 9.10
N ILE A 23 -11.10 10.51 10.04
CA ILE A 23 -11.64 11.84 9.77
C ILE A 23 -10.74 12.60 8.79
N ASP A 24 -9.42 12.53 8.93
CA ASP A 24 -8.48 13.20 8.03
C ASP A 24 -8.54 12.63 6.60
N ILE A 25 -8.50 11.31 6.47
CA ILE A 25 -8.70 10.59 5.20
C ILE A 25 -10.05 10.99 4.57
N GLU A 26 -11.13 10.97 5.34
CA GLU A 26 -12.45 11.34 4.85
C GLU A 26 -12.48 12.81 4.42
N THR A 27 -11.85 13.71 5.17
CA THR A 27 -11.78 15.13 4.81
C THR A 27 -11.01 15.34 3.51
N PHE A 28 -9.91 14.61 3.30
CA PHE A 28 -9.12 14.67 2.09
C PHE A 28 -9.87 14.11 0.88
N VAL A 29 -10.38 12.88 1.01
CA VAL A 29 -11.01 12.14 -0.10
C VAL A 29 -12.41 12.69 -0.45
N GLU A 30 -13.19 13.12 0.55
CA GLU A 30 -14.56 13.63 0.37
C GLU A 30 -14.61 15.16 0.29
N GLY A 31 -13.47 15.85 0.33
CA GLY A 31 -13.38 17.31 0.25
C GLY A 31 -13.99 17.89 -1.04
N ASN A 32 -14.03 17.10 -2.11
CA ASN A 32 -14.82 17.38 -3.30
C ASN A 32 -16.08 16.48 -3.33
N PRO A 33 -17.28 17.01 -3.02
CA PRO A 33 -18.51 16.22 -2.99
C PRO A 33 -18.97 15.75 -4.38
N LEU A 34 -18.42 16.32 -5.47
CA LEU A 34 -18.73 15.91 -6.84
C LEU A 34 -17.84 14.76 -7.33
N ALA A 35 -16.82 14.37 -6.57
CA ALA A 35 -15.92 13.30 -6.95
C ALA A 35 -16.69 11.97 -7.10
N ASN A 36 -16.45 11.27 -8.20
CA ASN A 36 -16.98 9.94 -8.44
C ASN A 36 -16.17 8.87 -7.68
N SER A 37 -16.60 7.59 -7.74
CA SER A 37 -15.93 6.53 -6.99
C SER A 37 -14.49 6.26 -7.43
N VAL A 38 -14.17 6.49 -8.70
CA VAL A 38 -12.80 6.32 -9.23
C VAL A 38 -11.91 7.45 -8.72
N GLU A 39 -12.37 8.70 -8.83
CA GLU A 39 -11.66 9.87 -8.30
C GLU A 39 -11.41 9.75 -6.80
N LYS A 40 -12.37 9.23 -6.04
CA LYS A 40 -12.20 8.97 -4.60
C LYS A 40 -11.19 7.86 -4.31
N GLY A 41 -11.13 6.82 -5.16
CA GLY A 41 -10.09 5.80 -5.07
C GLY A 41 -8.70 6.40 -5.30
N HIS A 42 -8.57 7.22 -6.33
CA HIS A 42 -7.33 7.92 -6.66
C HIS A 42 -6.87 8.85 -5.52
N LEU A 43 -7.77 9.71 -5.00
CA LEU A 43 -7.48 10.57 -3.84
C LEU A 43 -7.10 9.78 -2.58
N PHE A 44 -7.66 8.58 -2.41
CA PHE A 44 -7.28 7.71 -1.29
C PHE A 44 -5.86 7.19 -1.46
N THR A 45 -5.47 6.75 -2.66
CA THR A 45 -4.07 6.36 -2.95
C THR A 45 -3.11 7.54 -2.76
N GLU A 46 -3.47 8.74 -3.24
CA GLU A 46 -2.66 9.96 -3.02
C GLU A 46 -2.44 10.24 -1.53
N TRP A 47 -3.49 10.17 -0.71
CA TRP A 47 -3.37 10.35 0.74
C TRP A 47 -2.43 9.31 1.35
N ILE A 48 -2.55 8.04 0.95
CA ILE A 48 -1.67 6.96 1.40
C ILE A 48 -0.21 7.27 1.05
N LEU A 49 0.09 7.60 -0.21
CA LEU A 49 1.47 7.90 -0.60
C LEU A 49 2.03 9.12 0.15
N LYS A 50 1.24 10.19 0.25
CA LYS A 50 1.65 11.45 0.86
C LYS A 50 1.92 11.36 2.35
N PHE A 51 1.03 10.71 3.10
CA PHE A 51 1.08 10.76 4.57
C PHE A 51 1.62 9.49 5.20
N LEU A 52 1.57 8.37 4.49
CA LEU A 52 2.07 7.10 5.00
C LEU A 52 3.47 6.75 4.50
N PHE A 53 3.70 6.99 3.21
CA PHE A 53 4.98 6.75 2.56
C PHE A 53 5.80 8.03 2.37
N GLU A 54 5.30 9.17 2.86
CA GLU A 54 5.96 10.48 2.85
C GLU A 54 6.44 10.91 1.45
N ARG A 55 5.73 10.48 0.39
CA ARG A 55 6.03 10.81 -1.00
C ARG A 55 5.68 12.27 -1.28
N SER A 56 6.52 12.94 -2.06
CA SER A 56 6.26 14.31 -2.53
C SER A 56 5.21 14.33 -3.66
N ASP A 57 4.60 15.48 -3.90
CA ASP A 57 3.55 15.61 -4.93
C ASP A 57 4.05 15.23 -6.34
N ASP A 58 5.31 15.55 -6.66
CA ASP A 58 5.94 15.19 -7.92
C ASP A 58 6.15 13.66 -8.02
N GLU A 59 6.57 13.02 -6.92
CA GLU A 59 6.76 11.56 -6.88
C GLU A 59 5.44 10.80 -7.00
N ILE A 60 4.38 11.30 -6.37
CA ILE A 60 3.05 10.67 -6.41
C ILE A 60 2.52 10.55 -7.84
N GLU A 61 2.76 11.57 -8.68
CA GLU A 61 2.33 11.54 -10.09
C GLU A 61 2.95 10.36 -10.85
N PHE A 62 4.24 10.07 -10.61
CA PHE A 62 4.94 8.93 -11.21
C PHE A 62 4.55 7.60 -10.55
N ASP A 63 4.50 7.55 -9.23
CA ASP A 63 4.23 6.32 -8.48
C ASP A 63 2.85 5.72 -8.84
N MET A 64 1.88 6.57 -9.23
CA MET A 64 0.50 6.19 -9.55
C MET A 64 0.20 6.01 -11.04
N GLU A 65 1.21 6.04 -11.92
CA GLU A 65 1.05 6.03 -13.38
C GLU A 65 0.25 4.82 -13.90
N LEU A 66 0.31 3.70 -13.19
CA LEU A 66 -0.39 2.44 -13.55
C LEU A 66 -1.86 2.39 -13.14
N SER A 67 -2.33 3.34 -12.32
CA SER A 67 -3.67 3.28 -11.72
C SER A 67 -4.78 3.41 -12.78
N GLY A 68 -5.76 2.49 -12.75
CA GLY A 68 -6.88 2.52 -13.69
C GLY A 68 -7.41 1.14 -14.12
N SER A 69 -8.19 1.11 -15.19
CA SER A 69 -8.75 -0.16 -15.68
C SER A 69 -7.65 -1.04 -16.26
N GLY A 70 -7.46 -2.23 -15.69
CA GLY A 70 -6.40 -3.15 -16.12
C GLY A 70 -5.07 -2.90 -15.42
N ASP A 71 -5.09 -2.23 -14.27
CA ASP A 71 -3.96 -1.96 -13.40
C ASP A 71 -3.31 -3.21 -12.76
N ASN A 72 -3.83 -4.41 -13.01
CA ASN A 72 -3.33 -5.65 -12.41
C ASN A 72 -3.27 -5.58 -10.87
N SER A 73 -4.21 -4.84 -10.27
CA SER A 73 -4.26 -4.55 -8.84
C SER A 73 -3.08 -3.73 -8.30
N VAL A 74 -2.44 -2.89 -9.14
CA VAL A 74 -1.35 -1.98 -8.77
C VAL A 74 -1.83 -0.54 -8.90
N ASP A 75 -2.24 0.07 -7.78
CA ASP A 75 -2.60 1.50 -7.76
C ASP A 75 -1.37 2.40 -7.66
N ALA A 76 -0.30 1.92 -7.04
CA ALA A 76 0.97 2.61 -6.98
C ALA A 76 2.15 1.65 -6.81
N TRP A 77 3.34 2.06 -7.26
CA TRP A 77 4.59 1.35 -7.01
C TRP A 77 5.77 2.32 -6.97
N PHE A 78 6.80 2.00 -6.19
CA PHE A 78 8.04 2.78 -6.15
C PHE A 78 9.18 1.99 -5.49
N GLU A 79 10.40 2.43 -5.67
CA GLU A 79 11.59 1.91 -4.97
C GLU A 79 12.01 2.84 -3.83
N ASP A 80 12.22 2.29 -2.63
CA ASP A 80 12.86 2.97 -1.50
C ASP A 80 14.04 2.15 -0.99
N GLY A 81 15.25 2.64 -1.25
CA GLY A 81 16.49 1.90 -1.02
C GLY A 81 16.53 0.62 -1.84
N GLN A 82 16.51 -0.54 -1.17
CA GLN A 82 16.50 -1.87 -1.80
C GLN A 82 15.12 -2.55 -1.70
N THR A 83 14.07 -1.77 -1.49
CA THR A 83 12.71 -2.28 -1.37
C THR A 83 11.85 -1.76 -2.52
N LEU A 84 11.28 -2.67 -3.30
CA LEU A 84 10.20 -2.38 -4.24
C LEU A 84 8.87 -2.45 -3.48
N HIS A 85 8.17 -1.33 -3.41
CA HIS A 85 6.82 -1.22 -2.85
C HIS A 85 5.79 -1.37 -3.97
N ILE A 86 4.80 -2.25 -3.77
CA ILE A 86 3.66 -2.44 -4.68
C ILE A 86 2.40 -2.29 -3.85
N ILE A 87 1.54 -1.36 -4.23
CA ILE A 87 0.43 -0.90 -3.40
C ILE A 87 -0.90 -1.03 -4.16
N GLN A 88 -1.85 -1.71 -3.53
CA GLN A 88 -3.26 -1.61 -3.83
C GLN A 88 -3.95 -0.87 -2.68
N THR A 89 -4.76 0.11 -3.00
CA THR A 89 -5.68 0.73 -2.05
C THR A 89 -7.13 0.38 -2.38
N LYS A 90 -7.97 0.30 -1.35
CA LYS A 90 -9.42 0.14 -1.48
C LYS A 90 -10.14 1.03 -0.48
N TYR A 91 -10.79 2.08 -0.99
CA TYR A 91 -11.53 3.02 -0.17
C TYR A 91 -12.94 2.54 0.16
N LYS A 92 -13.31 2.54 1.45
CA LYS A 92 -14.65 2.19 1.96
C LYS A 92 -15.16 0.88 1.35
N LYS A 93 -16.32 0.91 0.68
CA LYS A 93 -17.02 -0.25 0.12
C LYS A 93 -16.30 -0.91 -1.07
N ALA A 94 -15.24 -0.30 -1.60
CA ALA A 94 -14.40 -0.94 -2.61
C ALA A 94 -13.63 -2.14 -2.04
N HIS A 95 -13.40 -2.15 -0.72
CA HIS A 95 -12.84 -3.29 -0.03
C HIS A 95 -13.90 -4.40 0.15
N ASN A 96 -13.56 -5.60 -0.28
CA ASN A 96 -14.31 -6.82 -0.04
C ASN A 96 -13.41 -8.05 -0.21
N LYS A 97 -13.93 -9.24 0.12
CA LYS A 97 -13.20 -10.50 0.04
C LYS A 97 -12.69 -10.81 -1.36
N ASP A 98 -13.51 -10.55 -2.39
CA ASP A 98 -13.16 -10.83 -3.78
C ASP A 98 -12.06 -9.89 -4.27
N ALA A 99 -12.11 -8.61 -3.89
CA ALA A 99 -11.08 -7.63 -4.21
C ALA A 99 -9.72 -7.99 -3.59
N PHE A 100 -9.70 -8.51 -2.37
CA PHE A 100 -8.47 -8.98 -1.74
C PHE A 100 -7.94 -10.27 -2.37
N ALA A 101 -8.81 -11.24 -2.65
CA ALA A 101 -8.43 -12.46 -3.32
C ALA A 101 -7.89 -12.19 -4.74
N GLY A 102 -8.50 -11.24 -5.46
CA GLY A 102 -8.03 -10.74 -6.75
C GLY A 102 -6.62 -10.16 -6.66
N PHE A 103 -6.38 -9.26 -5.70
CA PHE A 103 -5.05 -8.72 -5.44
C PHE A 103 -4.00 -9.83 -5.21
N LEU A 104 -4.27 -10.80 -4.34
CA LEU A 104 -3.34 -11.90 -4.09
C LEU A 104 -3.06 -12.74 -5.35
N SER A 105 -4.10 -13.03 -6.13
CA SER A 105 -3.96 -13.78 -7.39
C SER A 105 -3.15 -13.00 -8.43
N ASP A 106 -3.34 -11.69 -8.52
CA ASP A 106 -2.58 -10.83 -9.43
C ASP A 106 -1.11 -10.75 -9.01
N MET A 107 -0.83 -10.60 -7.71
CA MET A 107 0.54 -10.57 -7.20
C MET A 107 1.24 -11.92 -7.39
N GLU A 108 0.58 -13.06 -7.16
CA GLU A 108 1.17 -14.37 -7.46
C GLU A 108 1.55 -14.50 -8.94
N ARG A 109 0.63 -14.08 -9.83
CA ARG A 109 0.83 -14.12 -11.27
C ARG A 109 2.03 -13.26 -11.68
N LEU A 110 2.10 -12.01 -11.22
CA LEU A 110 3.18 -11.08 -11.54
C LEU A 110 4.51 -11.53 -10.94
N LEU A 111 4.54 -12.02 -9.71
CA LEU A 111 5.76 -12.53 -9.07
C LEU A 111 6.28 -13.82 -9.71
N SER A 112 5.40 -14.62 -10.33
CA SER A 112 5.80 -15.83 -11.07
C SER A 112 6.25 -15.52 -12.50
N ASN A 113 5.66 -14.49 -13.12
CA ASN A 113 6.01 -14.02 -14.45
C ASN A 113 5.63 -12.52 -14.56
N PRO A 114 6.60 -11.60 -14.40
CA PRO A 114 6.34 -10.15 -14.38
C PRO A 114 5.53 -9.65 -15.59
N TYR A 115 5.74 -10.25 -16.76
CA TYR A 115 5.06 -9.86 -18.00
C TYR A 115 3.72 -10.57 -18.25
N ALA A 116 3.22 -11.34 -17.28
CA ALA A 116 1.90 -11.99 -17.37
C ALA A 116 0.75 -11.00 -17.12
N THR A 117 0.90 -9.72 -17.49
CA THR A 117 -0.10 -8.66 -17.28
C THR A 117 -1.37 -8.89 -18.10
N ILE A 118 -2.50 -8.47 -17.55
CA ILE A 118 -3.80 -8.45 -18.20
C ILE A 118 -4.09 -7.01 -18.64
N GLY A 119 -4.39 -6.78 -19.92
CA GLY A 119 -4.68 -5.44 -20.45
C GLY A 119 -3.60 -4.88 -21.38
N ASN A 120 -3.50 -3.55 -21.47
CA ASN A 120 -2.50 -2.87 -22.28
C ASN A 120 -1.12 -3.01 -21.65
N LYS A 121 -0.17 -3.61 -22.38
CA LYS A 121 1.16 -3.95 -21.83
C LYS A 121 2.10 -2.75 -21.74
N GLN A 122 1.94 -1.78 -22.63
CA GLN A 122 2.92 -0.71 -22.80
C GLN A 122 3.08 0.15 -21.54
N ASP A 123 1.99 0.39 -20.82
CA ASP A 123 1.99 1.20 -19.61
C ASP A 123 2.70 0.47 -18.44
N PHE A 124 2.82 -0.87 -18.51
CA PHE A 124 3.38 -1.73 -17.46
C PHE A 124 4.84 -2.13 -17.69
N ASP A 125 5.45 -1.80 -18.84
CA ASP A 125 6.75 -2.34 -19.23
C ASP A 125 7.85 -1.96 -18.21
N GLU A 126 7.86 -0.71 -17.73
CA GLU A 126 8.83 -0.25 -16.74
C GLU A 126 8.71 -1.00 -15.41
N PHE A 127 7.50 -1.05 -14.85
CA PHE A 127 7.22 -1.82 -13.63
C PHE A 127 7.60 -3.30 -13.78
N CYS A 128 7.28 -3.93 -14.91
CA CYS A 128 7.62 -5.33 -15.15
C CYS A 128 9.13 -5.56 -15.20
N ASN A 129 9.89 -4.62 -15.80
CA ASN A 129 11.35 -4.69 -15.84
C ASN A 129 11.95 -4.54 -14.44
N VAL A 130 11.49 -3.57 -13.65
CA VAL A 130 11.93 -3.39 -12.26
C VAL A 130 11.58 -4.62 -11.43
N LEU A 131 10.34 -5.09 -11.49
CA LEU A 131 9.89 -6.28 -10.76
C LEU A 131 10.75 -7.51 -11.12
N LYS A 132 11.08 -7.69 -12.40
CA LYS A 132 11.99 -8.76 -12.85
C LYS A 132 13.38 -8.62 -12.24
N MET A 133 13.94 -7.40 -12.15
CA MET A 133 15.24 -7.16 -11.51
C MET A 133 15.26 -7.48 -10.01
N TYR A 134 14.11 -7.46 -9.34
CA TYR A 134 13.97 -7.86 -7.94
C TYR A 134 13.72 -9.38 -7.77
N ILE A 135 13.20 -10.05 -8.80
CA ILE A 135 12.92 -11.50 -8.78
C ILE A 135 14.13 -12.31 -9.23
N ASP A 136 14.80 -11.88 -10.29
CA ASP A 136 15.79 -12.69 -11.00
C ASP A 136 17.16 -12.74 -10.29
N ASP A 137 17.41 -11.85 -9.34
CA ASP A 137 18.58 -11.83 -8.42
C ASP A 137 19.84 -12.52 -9.01
N ASP A 138 20.31 -12.05 -10.18
CA ASP A 138 21.59 -12.50 -10.71
C ASP A 138 22.67 -12.06 -9.71
N GLU A 139 23.39 -13.06 -9.16
CA GLU A 139 24.29 -13.08 -7.99
C GLU A 139 25.45 -12.04 -7.95
N GLU A 140 25.42 -10.96 -8.72
CA GLU A 140 26.60 -10.14 -9.01
C GLU A 140 26.64 -8.73 -8.40
N ILE A 141 25.79 -8.41 -7.41
CA ILE A 141 25.97 -7.19 -6.59
C ILE A 141 25.91 -7.56 -5.11
N ILE A 142 27.06 -8.01 -4.60
CA ILE A 142 27.33 -8.08 -3.17
C ILE A 142 27.61 -6.65 -2.70
N ASP A 143 26.56 -5.84 -2.55
CA ASP A 143 26.62 -4.71 -1.63
C ASP A 143 26.48 -5.27 -0.22
N VAL A 144 27.39 -4.87 0.65
CA VAL A 144 27.79 -5.60 1.87
C VAL A 144 26.68 -5.69 2.94
N ASP A 145 25.50 -5.09 2.75
CA ASP A 145 24.49 -4.98 3.82
C ASP A 145 22.99 -5.01 3.41
N GLY A 146 22.60 -5.46 2.21
CA GLY A 146 21.16 -5.55 1.91
C GLY A 146 20.77 -6.59 0.87
N GLU A 147 19.77 -7.40 1.22
CA GLU A 147 19.02 -8.21 0.26
C GLU A 147 17.92 -7.34 -0.34
N LYS A 148 17.74 -7.38 -1.66
CA LYS A 148 16.58 -6.78 -2.33
C LYS A 148 15.29 -7.37 -1.78
N ARG A 149 14.26 -6.53 -1.63
CA ARG A 149 12.96 -6.92 -1.05
C ARG A 149 11.82 -6.41 -1.90
N ILE A 150 10.78 -7.23 -2.01
CA ILE A 150 9.49 -6.81 -2.55
C ILE A 150 8.51 -6.73 -1.37
N GLN A 151 7.84 -5.59 -1.21
CA GLN A 151 6.79 -5.39 -0.22
C GLN A 151 5.45 -5.13 -0.91
N LEU A 152 4.49 -6.00 -0.62
CA LEU A 152 3.12 -5.89 -1.10
C LEU A 152 2.25 -5.23 -0.02
N HIS A 153 1.57 -4.16 -0.40
CA HIS A 153 0.68 -3.41 0.49
C HIS A 153 -0.73 -3.46 -0.06
N TYR A 154 -1.68 -3.89 0.77
CA TYR A 154 -3.09 -3.73 0.48
C TYR A 154 -3.70 -2.90 1.61
N VAL A 155 -4.09 -1.67 1.27
CA VAL A 155 -4.48 -0.68 2.25
C VAL A 155 -5.96 -0.35 2.09
N THR A 156 -6.70 -0.33 3.19
CA THR A 156 -8.12 0.03 3.16
C THR A 156 -8.51 0.90 4.33
N SER A 157 -9.47 1.80 4.09
CA SER A 157 -10.12 2.61 5.13
C SER A 157 -11.26 1.88 5.84
N SER A 158 -11.56 0.63 5.45
CA SER A 158 -12.59 -0.19 6.07
C SER A 158 -12.02 -1.06 7.18
N GLN A 159 -12.80 -1.26 8.25
CA GLN A 159 -12.48 -2.27 9.25
C GLN A 159 -12.50 -3.67 8.62
N LEU A 160 -11.46 -4.43 8.91
CA LEU A 160 -11.36 -5.83 8.49
C LEU A 160 -12.13 -6.69 9.48
N THR A 161 -12.97 -7.59 8.95
CA THR A 161 -13.66 -8.58 9.76
C THR A 161 -12.66 -9.59 10.36
N ASP A 162 -12.98 -10.22 11.50
CA ASP A 162 -12.11 -11.21 12.14
C ASP A 162 -11.68 -12.36 11.22
N ASP A 163 -12.58 -12.82 10.34
CA ASP A 163 -12.29 -13.84 9.32
C ASP A 163 -11.25 -13.36 8.29
N PHE A 164 -11.24 -12.06 8.02
CA PHE A 164 -10.26 -11.43 7.14
C PHE A 164 -8.91 -11.26 7.85
N ASN A 165 -8.92 -10.81 9.11
CA ASN A 165 -7.71 -10.70 9.94
C ASN A 165 -7.00 -12.05 10.08
N ALA A 166 -7.76 -13.14 10.23
CA ALA A 166 -7.19 -14.49 10.26
C ALA A 166 -6.42 -14.83 8.98
N ARG A 167 -6.92 -14.46 7.79
CA ARG A 167 -6.28 -14.71 6.50
C ARG A 167 -5.08 -13.78 6.23
N VAL A 168 -5.17 -12.53 6.66
CA VAL A 168 -4.08 -11.55 6.60
C VAL A 168 -2.92 -11.91 7.55
N THR A 169 -3.21 -12.58 8.67
CA THR A 169 -2.14 -13.06 9.58
C THR A 169 -1.21 -14.07 8.87
N TYR A 170 -1.68 -14.78 7.84
CA TYR A 170 -0.89 -15.73 7.06
C TYR A 170 -0.27 -15.13 5.78
N CYS A 171 -0.88 -14.09 5.21
CA CYS A 171 -0.35 -13.32 4.08
C CYS A 171 0.14 -11.97 4.59
N LYS A 172 1.45 -11.82 4.82
CA LYS A 172 2.11 -10.58 5.25
C LYS A 172 1.64 -9.37 4.43
N LEU A 173 0.66 -8.68 4.98
CA LEU A 173 0.04 -7.46 4.46
C LEU A 173 0.35 -6.37 5.48
N SER A 174 1.03 -5.31 5.07
CA SER A 174 1.17 -4.14 5.92
C SER A 174 -0.16 -3.41 5.96
N LEU A 175 -0.89 -3.54 7.08
CA LEU A 175 -2.07 -2.73 7.38
C LEU A 175 -1.62 -1.56 8.23
N TYR A 176 -1.64 -0.38 7.64
CA TYR A 176 -1.25 0.81 8.34
C TYR A 176 -2.47 1.46 9.00
N PHE A 177 -2.51 1.38 10.32
CA PHE A 177 -3.39 2.17 11.17
C PHE A 177 -2.50 3.19 11.89
N GLY A 178 -2.70 4.47 11.60
CA GLY A 178 -1.74 5.53 11.88
C GLY A 178 -1.33 5.68 13.35
N THR A 179 -0.26 4.97 13.68
CA THR A 179 0.68 5.41 14.70
C THR A 179 2.06 5.44 14.04
N LYS A 180 2.96 6.26 14.57
CA LYS A 180 4.38 6.30 14.14
C LYS A 180 5.14 4.98 14.42
N GLU A 181 4.44 3.95 14.88
CA GLU A 181 4.96 2.59 14.97
C GLU A 181 4.20 1.69 13.99
N PRO A 182 4.84 1.24 12.90
CA PRO A 182 4.33 0.14 12.10
C PRO A 182 4.02 -1.08 12.99
N PHE A 183 2.80 -1.61 12.89
CA PHE A 183 2.56 -3.01 13.24
C PHE A 183 3.27 -3.88 12.19
N PHE A 184 4.57 -4.08 12.39
CA PHE A 184 5.38 -4.98 11.58
C PHE A 184 4.98 -6.44 11.88
N CYS A 185 4.47 -7.15 10.88
CA CYS A 185 4.72 -8.58 10.80
C CYS A 185 5.65 -8.82 9.62
N THR A 186 6.95 -8.62 9.83
CA THR A 186 7.97 -8.83 8.80
C THR A 186 8.42 -10.29 8.73
N PHE A 187 7.75 -11.12 7.94
CA PHE A 187 8.33 -12.35 7.38
C PHE A 187 7.79 -12.70 5.99
N LEU A 188 8.67 -12.83 4.99
CA LEU A 188 8.66 -13.98 4.08
C LEU A 188 9.78 -13.91 3.03
N GLN A 189 10.63 -14.93 3.06
CA GLN A 189 11.15 -15.64 1.90
C GLN A 189 10.50 -17.04 1.90
N LYS A 190 10.12 -17.54 0.72
CA LYS A 190 9.68 -18.93 0.41
C LYS A 190 8.50 -19.53 1.20
N ALA A 191 7.25 -19.20 0.85
CA ALA A 191 6.11 -20.08 1.22
C ALA A 191 4.80 -19.96 0.38
N LEU A 192 4.76 -19.24 -0.74
CA LEU A 192 3.48 -18.99 -1.42
C LEU A 192 2.91 -20.18 -2.23
N SER A 193 3.73 -21.15 -2.65
CA SER A 193 3.30 -22.23 -3.55
C SER A 193 2.34 -23.28 -2.92
N PRO A 194 2.48 -23.72 -1.65
CA PRO A 194 1.55 -24.69 -1.07
C PRO A 194 0.23 -24.06 -0.56
N PHE A 195 0.26 -22.79 -0.17
CA PHE A 195 -0.83 -22.13 0.56
C PHE A 195 -2.06 -21.81 -0.31
N LEU A 196 -1.87 -21.43 -1.57
CA LEU A 196 -2.95 -21.01 -2.46
C LEU A 196 -3.87 -22.16 -2.90
N LYS A 197 -3.43 -23.41 -2.73
CA LYS A 197 -4.28 -24.60 -2.93
C LYS A 197 -5.29 -24.83 -1.80
N GLU A 198 -5.09 -24.20 -0.64
CA GLU A 198 -5.94 -24.38 0.54
C GLU A 198 -6.96 -23.24 0.68
N CYS A 199 -6.64 -22.03 0.23
CA CYS A 199 -7.59 -20.90 0.20
C CYS A 199 -8.60 -20.94 -0.96
N ALA A 200 -8.36 -21.78 -1.98
CA ALA A 200 -9.25 -21.97 -3.14
C ALA A 200 -10.31 -23.09 -2.94
N LYS A 201 -10.48 -23.58 -1.70
CA LYS A 201 -11.54 -24.49 -1.28
C LYS A 201 -12.52 -23.78 -0.34
#